data_AF-A0A7R9FEU5-F1
#
_entry.id   AF-A0A7R9FEU5-F1
#
_cell.length_a   1.000
_cell.length_b   1.000
_cell.length_c   1.000
_cell.angle_alpha   90.00
_cell.angle_beta   90.00
_cell.angle_gamma   90.00
#
_symmetry.space_group_name_H-M   'P 1'
#
loop_
_entity.id
_entity.type
_entity.pdbx_description
1 polymer ?
#
loop_
_entity_poly.entity_id
_entity_poly.type
_entity_poly.pdbx_seq_one_letter_code
_entity_poly.pdbx_strand_id
1 'polypeptide(L)'
;RPNLKVILMSATLNAEQFSKYYDNCPSINIPGFTYPVEEFYLEDVLHLTNFTAFKPPRQEQGWKKHMPQNKSKLRKVDEFKDFIEPYVRHLQSQKKYSSRVLECLKNPNSEDICLELVEALLHHICSTKEYGAILVFLPGWADISSLHSIITDCGRYPS
;
A
#
# COMPACT_ATOMS: atom_id res chain seq x y z
N ARG A 1 -21.64 -21.23 34.16
CA ARG A 1 -20.55 -22.24 34.24
C ARG A 1 -19.42 -21.69 35.11
N PRO A 2 -19.45 -21.91 36.44
CA PRO A 2 -18.51 -21.26 37.37
C PRO A 2 -17.04 -21.71 37.20
N ASN A 3 -16.81 -22.89 36.63
CA ASN A 3 -15.46 -23.43 36.40
C ASN A 3 -14.87 -23.04 35.04
N LEU A 4 -15.59 -22.29 34.19
CA LEU A 4 -15.08 -21.87 32.88
C LEU A 4 -14.13 -20.68 33.07
N LYS A 5 -12.93 -20.78 32.50
CA LYS A 5 -11.97 -19.68 32.41
C LYS A 5 -11.93 -19.18 30.97
N VAL A 6 -11.97 -17.86 30.80
CA VAL A 6 -11.91 -17.19 29.49
C VAL A 6 -10.72 -16.23 29.53
N ILE A 7 -9.88 -16.29 28.51
CA ILE A 7 -8.74 -15.39 28.33
C ILE A 7 -8.96 -14.63 27.02
N LEU A 8 -8.96 -13.30 27.10
CA LEU A 8 -9.05 -12.41 25.95
C LEU A 8 -7.64 -11.94 25.60
N MET A 9 -7.21 -12.18 24.36
CA MET A 9 -5.90 -11.76 23.87
C MET A 9 -6.09 -10.72 22.76
N SER A 10 -5.42 -9.58 22.88
CA SER A 10 -5.40 -8.52 21.87
C SER A 10 -3.95 -8.12 21.58
N ALA A 11 -3.60 -7.93 20.32
CA ALA A 11 -2.27 -7.47 19.90
C ALA A 11 -2.16 -5.93 19.84
N THR A 12 -3.28 -5.21 19.72
CA THR A 12 -3.31 -3.76 19.54
C THR A 12 -4.07 -3.05 20.66
N LEU A 13 -3.77 -1.75 20.80
CA LEU A 13 -3.99 -0.74 21.86
C LEU A 13 -5.34 -0.63 22.57
N ASN A 14 -6.29 -1.56 22.39
CA ASN A 14 -7.66 -1.41 22.88
C ASN A 14 -8.08 -2.42 23.96
N ALA A 15 -7.12 -2.93 24.74
CA ALA A 15 -7.37 -3.83 25.86
C ALA A 15 -8.29 -3.20 26.93
N GLU A 16 -8.27 -1.88 27.08
CA GLU A 16 -9.13 -1.16 28.03
C GLU A 16 -10.62 -1.24 27.68
N GLN A 17 -11.00 -1.20 26.40
CA GLN A 17 -12.41 -1.34 26.00
C GLN A 17 -12.92 -2.74 26.33
N PHE A 18 -12.11 -3.78 26.13
CA PHE A 18 -12.47 -5.15 26.51
C PHE A 18 -12.62 -5.28 28.02
N SER A 19 -11.69 -4.72 28.80
CA SER A 19 -11.80 -4.74 30.27
C SER A 19 -13.09 -4.08 30.74
N LYS A 20 -13.40 -2.87 30.25
CA LYS A 20 -14.64 -2.14 30.60
C LYS A 20 -15.91 -2.92 30.22
N TYR A 21 -15.92 -3.59 29.07
CA TYR A 21 -17.06 -4.39 28.64
C TYR A 21 -17.30 -5.62 29.53
N TYR A 22 -16.22 -6.24 30.03
CA TYR A 22 -16.28 -7.38 30.94
C TYR A 22 -16.10 -6.98 32.41
N ASP A 23 -16.89 -6.00 32.86
CA ASP A 23 -16.97 -5.56 34.25
C ASP A 23 -15.61 -5.17 34.87
N ASN A 24 -14.79 -4.45 34.11
CA ASN A 24 -13.43 -4.05 34.48
C ASN A 24 -12.55 -5.25 34.85
N CYS A 25 -12.61 -6.32 34.05
CA CYS A 25 -11.80 -7.51 34.29
C CYS A 25 -10.29 -7.19 34.29
N PRO A 26 -9.46 -7.94 35.03
CA PRO A 26 -8.03 -7.72 35.07
C PRO A 26 -7.40 -7.74 33.67
N SER A 27 -6.54 -6.78 33.39
CA SER A 27 -5.74 -6.71 32.17
C SER A 27 -4.25 -6.85 32.51
N ILE A 28 -3.52 -7.57 31.65
CA ILE A 28 -2.07 -7.70 31.72
C ILE A 28 -1.49 -7.26 30.38
N ASN A 29 -0.51 -6.36 30.43
CA ASN A 29 0.23 -5.94 29.25
C ASN A 29 1.58 -6.66 29.22
N ILE A 30 1.82 -7.40 28.15
CA ILE A 30 3.12 -8.03 27.91
C ILE A 30 3.88 -7.10 26.96
N PRO A 31 4.97 -6.44 27.41
CA PRO A 31 5.71 -5.54 26.53
C PRO A 31 6.30 -6.35 25.37
N GLY A 32 6.01 -5.92 24.14
CA GLY A 32 6.70 -6.39 22.96
C GLY A 32 8.02 -5.66 22.78
N PHE A 33 9.00 -6.36 22.21
CA PHE A 33 10.21 -5.73 21.68
C PHE A 33 10.14 -5.77 20.17
N THR A 34 10.32 -4.61 19.54
CA THR A 34 10.49 -4.49 18.10
C THR A 34 11.80 -3.78 17.83
N TYR A 35 12.37 -4.05 16.66
CA TYR A 35 13.47 -3.25 16.14
C TYR A 35 12.92 -2.02 15.41
N PRO A 36 13.67 -0.91 15.32
CA PRO A 36 13.24 0.25 14.54
C PRO A 36 13.00 -0.17 13.08
N VAL A 37 11.89 0.27 12.51
CA VAL A 37 11.51 0.02 11.11
C VAL A 37 11.52 1.35 10.37
N GLU A 38 12.24 1.41 9.26
CA GLU A 38 12.22 2.56 8.36
C GLU A 38 11.02 2.45 7.41
N GLU A 39 10.25 3.54 7.30
CA GLU A 39 9.06 3.61 6.46
C GLU A 39 9.38 4.33 5.15
N PHE A 40 8.89 3.78 4.05
CA PHE A 40 8.99 4.37 2.72
C PHE A 40 7.58 4.53 2.14
N TYR A 41 7.30 5.69 1.56
CA TYR A 41 6.04 5.95 0.88
C TYR A 41 6.19 5.77 -0.64
N LEU A 42 5.09 5.92 -1.38
CA LEU A 42 5.05 5.63 -2.80
C LEU A 42 6.09 6.44 -3.58
N GLU A 43 6.28 7.71 -3.26
CA GLU A 43 7.27 8.59 -3.89
C GLU A 43 8.71 8.11 -3.71
N ASP A 44 9.02 7.51 -2.55
CA ASP A 44 10.33 6.93 -2.29
C ASP A 44 10.53 5.66 -3.11
N VAL A 45 9.52 4.79 -3.15
CA VAL A 45 9.57 3.54 -3.93
C VAL A 45 9.73 3.84 -5.43
N LEU A 46 8.98 4.81 -5.96
CA LEU A 46 9.10 5.24 -7.35
C LEU A 46 10.49 5.83 -7.64
N HIS A 47 11.06 6.55 -6.68
CA HIS A 47 12.42 7.09 -6.80
C HIS A 47 13.48 5.99 -6.79
N LEU A 48 13.41 5.04 -5.85
CA LEU A 48 14.35 3.92 -5.71
C LEU A 48 14.34 2.98 -6.92
N THR A 49 13.16 2.70 -7.45
CA THR A 49 12.97 1.75 -8.56
C THR A 49 13.07 2.39 -9.94
N ASN A 50 13.02 3.73 -10.04
CA ASN A 50 12.85 4.47 -11.29
C ASN A 50 11.62 4.03 -12.12
N PHE A 51 10.63 3.43 -11.46
CA PHE A 51 9.42 2.93 -12.11
C PHE A 51 8.50 4.07 -12.54
N THR A 52 7.96 4.01 -13.77
CA THR A 52 6.93 4.96 -14.24
C THR A 52 5.86 4.38 -15.15
N ALA A 53 5.70 3.07 -15.15
CA ALA A 53 4.82 2.41 -16.11
C ALA A 53 3.35 2.40 -15.68
N PHE A 54 2.90 3.38 -14.88
CA PHE A 54 1.47 3.51 -14.59
C PHE A 54 0.72 3.79 -15.88
N LYS A 55 -0.19 2.87 -16.24
CA LYS A 55 -1.03 3.02 -17.42
C LYS A 55 -1.79 4.35 -17.30
N PRO A 56 -1.90 5.16 -18.37
CA PRO A 56 -2.69 6.37 -18.30
C PRO A 56 -4.16 6.02 -18.03
N PRO A 57 -4.90 6.88 -17.32
CA PRO A 57 -6.32 6.65 -17.09
C PRO A 57 -7.04 6.52 -18.44
N ARG A 58 -7.85 5.46 -18.59
CA ARG A 58 -8.55 5.15 -19.83
C ARG A 58 -9.46 6.33 -20.20
N GLN A 59 -9.12 7.05 -21.27
CA GLN A 59 -9.94 8.14 -21.77
C GLN A 59 -11.18 7.58 -22.47
N GLU A 60 -12.34 7.70 -21.82
CA GLU A 60 -13.61 7.36 -22.47
C GLU A 60 -13.99 8.47 -23.45
N GLN A 61 -14.10 8.14 -24.74
CA GLN A 61 -14.46 9.08 -25.80
C GLN A 61 -15.95 8.98 -26.16
N GLY A 62 -16.56 10.12 -26.54
CA GLY A 62 -17.90 10.20 -27.09
C GLY A 62 -19.05 10.26 -26.07
N TRP A 63 -20.27 9.98 -26.55
CA TRP A 63 -21.55 10.01 -25.83
C TRP A 63 -21.57 9.17 -24.54
N LYS A 64 -20.65 8.21 -24.39
CA LYS A 64 -20.45 7.39 -23.19
C LYS A 64 -20.05 8.21 -21.94
N LYS A 65 -19.52 9.43 -22.09
CA LYS A 65 -19.25 10.35 -20.96
C LYS A 65 -20.50 10.79 -20.19
N HIS A 66 -21.66 10.83 -20.86
CA HIS A 66 -22.92 11.30 -20.26
C HIS A 66 -23.69 10.19 -19.52
N MET A 67 -23.23 8.93 -19.55
CA MET A 67 -23.83 7.82 -18.79
C MET A 67 -23.70 8.06 -17.27
N PRO A 68 -24.73 7.76 -16.46
CA PRO A 68 -24.70 7.98 -15.03
C PRO A 68 -23.59 7.22 -14.29
N GLN A 69 -23.19 6.02 -14.75
CA GLN A 69 -22.04 5.28 -14.21
C GLN A 69 -20.70 6.02 -14.38
N ASN A 70 -20.59 6.89 -15.38
CA ASN A 70 -19.35 7.62 -15.65
C ASN A 70 -19.21 8.87 -14.77
N LYS A 71 -20.34 9.44 -14.30
CA LYS A 71 -20.34 10.59 -13.39
C LYS A 71 -19.71 10.25 -12.03
N SER A 72 -19.96 9.07 -11.48
CA SER A 72 -19.35 8.66 -10.20
C SER A 72 -17.84 8.43 -10.33
N LYS A 73 -17.40 7.85 -11.45
CA LYS A 73 -15.97 7.65 -11.75
C LYS A 73 -15.23 8.99 -11.92
N LEU A 74 -15.84 9.94 -12.61
CA LEU A 74 -15.31 11.31 -12.73
C LEU A 74 -15.15 11.98 -11.37
N ARG A 75 -16.16 11.87 -10.49
CA ARG A 75 -16.08 12.41 -9.11
C ARG A 75 -14.91 11.84 -8.31
N LYS A 76 -14.67 10.52 -8.37
CA LYS A 76 -13.52 9.90 -7.70
C LYS A 76 -12.18 10.47 -8.20
N VAL A 77 -12.06 10.72 -9.52
CA VAL A 77 -10.85 11.30 -10.09
C VAL A 77 -10.65 12.75 -9.62
N ASP A 78 -11.73 13.51 -9.49
CA ASP A 78 -11.65 14.88 -8.98
C ASP A 78 -11.31 14.90 -7.47
N GLU A 79 -11.93 14.03 -6.67
CA GLU A 79 -11.60 13.85 -5.24
C GLU A 79 -10.13 13.46 -5.03
N PHE A 80 -9.62 12.53 -5.84
CA PHE A 80 -8.20 12.15 -5.83
C PHE A 80 -7.29 13.35 -6.15
N LYS A 81 -7.64 14.12 -7.18
CA LYS A 81 -6.85 15.30 -7.58
C LYS A 81 -6.81 16.36 -6.49
N ASP A 82 -7.95 16.63 -5.87
CA ASP A 82 -8.06 17.61 -4.79
C ASP A 82 -7.20 17.21 -3.58
N PHE A 83 -7.07 15.91 -3.31
CA PHE A 83 -6.19 15.38 -2.28
C PHE A 83 -4.70 15.43 -2.66
N ILE A 84 -4.35 14.95 -3.86
CA ILE A 84 -2.95 14.72 -4.24
C ILE A 84 -2.22 16.00 -4.67
N GLU A 85 -2.92 16.96 -5.29
CA GLU A 85 -2.31 18.17 -5.84
C GLU A 85 -1.61 19.05 -4.78
N PRO A 86 -2.21 19.38 -3.60
CA PRO A 86 -1.51 20.13 -2.56
C PRO A 86 -0.30 19.36 -2.02
N TYR A 87 -0.41 18.04 -1.89
CA TYR A 87 0.68 17.19 -1.43
C TYR A 87 1.86 17.18 -2.42
N VAL A 88 1.59 17.02 -3.72
CA VAL A 88 2.62 17.07 -4.76
C VAL A 88 3.30 18.44 -4.82
N ARG A 89 2.55 19.54 -4.64
CA ARG A 89 3.14 20.90 -4.56
C ARG A 89 4.08 21.04 -3.36
N HIS A 90 3.71 20.47 -2.22
CA HIS A 90 4.60 20.42 -1.06
C HIS A 90 5.89 19.66 -1.39
N LEU A 91 5.80 18.46 -1.97
CA LEU A 91 6.96 17.66 -2.37
C LEU A 91 7.84 18.37 -3.42
N GLN A 92 7.23 19.08 -4.37
CA GLN A 92 7.93 19.93 -5.34
C GLN A 92 8.78 21.00 -4.66
N SER A 93 8.26 21.65 -3.61
CA SER A 93 8.99 22.68 -2.87
C SER A 93 10.24 22.14 -2.17
N GLN A 94 10.20 20.88 -1.72
CA GLN A 94 11.33 20.23 -1.05
C GLN A 94 12.45 19.82 -2.03
N LYS A 95 12.16 19.72 -3.34
CA LYS A 95 13.12 19.29 -4.38
C LYS A 95 13.79 17.94 -4.11
N LYS A 96 13.15 17.07 -3.33
CA LYS A 96 13.66 15.73 -2.99
C LYS A 96 13.47 14.72 -4.14
N TYR A 97 12.40 14.88 -4.93
CA TYR A 97 12.02 13.93 -5.98
C TYR A 97 12.08 14.55 -7.38
N SER A 98 12.30 13.70 -8.38
CA SER A 98 12.31 14.13 -9.79
C SER A 98 10.89 14.46 -10.28
N SER A 99 10.79 15.30 -11.33
CA SER A 99 9.49 15.61 -11.97
C SER A 99 8.73 14.35 -12.38
N ARG A 100 9.47 13.33 -12.84
CA ARG A 100 8.96 12.04 -13.28
C ARG A 100 8.26 11.26 -12.15
N VAL A 101 8.79 11.28 -10.92
CA VAL A 101 8.13 10.67 -9.75
C VAL A 101 6.83 11.41 -9.43
N LEU A 102 6.87 12.75 -9.46
CA LEU A 102 5.72 13.59 -9.14
C LEU A 102 4.59 13.46 -10.17
N GLU A 103 4.92 13.25 -11.45
CA GLU A 103 3.95 12.93 -12.49
C GLU A 103 3.27 11.59 -12.26
N CYS A 104 4.01 10.59 -11.77
CA CYS A 104 3.46 9.28 -11.41
C CYS A 104 2.48 9.38 -10.24
N LEU A 105 2.80 10.15 -9.20
CA LEU A 105 1.89 10.41 -8.08
C LEU A 105 0.59 11.09 -8.53
N LYS A 106 0.64 11.95 -9.55
CA LYS A 106 -0.56 12.60 -10.10
C LYS A 106 -1.45 11.66 -10.92
N ASN A 107 -1.01 10.44 -11.23
CA ASN A 107 -1.82 9.48 -11.96
C ASN A 107 -2.81 8.79 -10.99
N PRO A 108 -4.13 8.91 -11.18
CA PRO A 108 -5.12 8.27 -10.30
C PRO A 108 -4.99 6.74 -10.22
N ASN A 109 -4.45 6.10 -11.26
CA ASN A 109 -4.20 4.66 -11.24
C ASN A 109 -3.07 4.25 -10.27
N SER A 110 -2.39 5.21 -9.62
CA SER A 110 -1.43 4.94 -8.56
C SER A 110 -2.08 4.54 -7.22
N GLU A 111 -3.39 4.76 -7.05
CA GLU A 111 -4.15 4.23 -5.89
C GLU A 111 -4.42 2.72 -6.00
N ASP A 112 -4.37 2.18 -7.21
CA ASP A 112 -4.54 0.75 -7.46
C ASP A 112 -3.20 0.00 -7.31
N ILE A 113 -3.27 -1.26 -6.89
CA ILE A 113 -2.09 -2.12 -6.77
C ILE A 113 -1.52 -2.40 -8.15
N CYS A 114 -0.24 -2.04 -8.35
CA CYS A 114 0.51 -2.31 -9.56
C CYS A 114 1.55 -3.41 -9.29
N LEU A 115 1.28 -4.62 -9.76
CA LEU A 115 2.18 -5.77 -9.54
C LEU A 115 3.53 -5.59 -10.22
N GLU A 116 3.58 -4.83 -11.32
CA GLU A 116 4.84 -4.49 -11.99
C GLU A 116 5.73 -3.57 -11.12
N LEU A 117 5.13 -2.68 -10.34
CA LEU A 117 5.87 -1.87 -9.36
C LEU A 117 6.35 -2.73 -8.19
N VAL A 118 5.51 -3.67 -7.71
CA VAL A 118 5.89 -4.61 -6.66
C VAL A 118 7.07 -5.47 -7.11
N GLU A 119 7.06 -6.01 -8.33
CA GLU A 119 8.19 -6.77 -8.89
C GLU A 119 9.45 -5.89 -9.00
N ALA A 120 9.33 -4.65 -9.47
CA ALA A 120 10.46 -3.74 -9.55
C ALA A 120 11.07 -3.44 -8.16
N LEU A 121 10.23 -3.31 -7.13
CA LEU A 121 10.66 -3.11 -5.76
C LEU A 121 11.33 -4.36 -5.18
N LEU A 122 10.76 -5.55 -5.40
CA LEU A 122 11.36 -6.82 -5.01
C LEU A 122 12.75 -6.98 -5.64
N HIS A 123 12.87 -6.68 -6.94
CA HIS A 123 14.15 -6.73 -7.64
C HIS A 123 15.16 -5.75 -7.05
N HIS A 124 14.73 -4.52 -6.72
CA HIS A 124 15.57 -3.53 -6.06
C HIS A 124 16.05 -4.00 -4.67
N ILE A 125 15.16 -4.55 -3.84
CA ILE A 125 15.51 -5.04 -2.49
C ILE A 125 16.52 -6.19 -2.61
N CYS A 126 16.23 -7.19 -3.44
CA CYS A 126 17.13 -8.34 -3.65
C CYS A 126 18.51 -7.95 -4.17
N SER A 127 18.61 -6.84 -4.94
CA SER A 127 19.88 -6.41 -5.55
C SER A 127 20.68 -5.44 -4.69
N THR A 128 20.05 -4.73 -3.75
CA THR A 128 20.67 -3.60 -3.03
C THR A 128 20.71 -3.74 -1.52
N LYS A 129 19.89 -4.62 -0.92
CA LYS A 129 19.78 -4.78 0.53
C LYS A 129 20.43 -6.08 1.00
N GLU A 130 20.69 -6.15 2.30
CA GLU A 130 21.26 -7.33 2.95
C GLU A 130 20.26 -8.50 2.99
N TYR A 131 20.75 -9.68 3.39
CA TYR A 131 19.94 -10.88 3.50
C TYR A 131 18.77 -10.70 4.48
N GLY A 132 17.57 -11.05 4.04
CA GLY A 132 16.37 -11.05 4.84
C GLY A 132 15.18 -11.61 4.07
N ALA A 133 14.16 -12.09 4.80
CA ALA A 133 12.91 -12.51 4.19
C ALA A 133 12.08 -11.28 3.81
N ILE A 134 11.39 -11.35 2.67
CA ILE A 134 10.45 -10.31 2.22
C ILE A 134 9.03 -10.83 2.40
N LEU A 135 8.19 -10.07 3.11
CA LEU A 135 6.77 -10.33 3.27
C LEU A 135 5.97 -9.30 2.47
N VAL A 136 5.20 -9.76 1.49
CA VAL A 136 4.35 -8.90 0.64
C VAL A 136 2.89 -9.10 1.02
N PHE A 137 2.18 -8.01 1.32
CA PHE A 137 0.74 -8.01 1.57
C PHE A 137 -0.02 -7.66 0.29
N LEU A 138 -0.91 -8.54 -0.13
CA LEU A 138 -1.79 -8.37 -1.30
C LEU A 138 -3.26 -8.64 -0.90
N PRO A 139 -4.24 -8.03 -1.57
CA PRO A 139 -5.63 -8.03 -1.11
C PRO A 139 -6.34 -9.36 -1.35
N GLY A 140 -5.88 -10.18 -2.29
CA GLY A 140 -6.53 -11.46 -2.58
C GLY A 140 -5.69 -12.45 -3.39
N TRP A 141 -6.23 -13.65 -3.54
CA TRP A 141 -5.57 -14.78 -4.21
C TRP A 141 -5.19 -14.51 -5.67
N ALA A 142 -6.00 -13.74 -6.39
CA ALA A 142 -5.74 -13.42 -7.80
C ALA A 142 -4.43 -12.63 -7.95
N ASP A 143 -4.22 -11.62 -7.10
CA ASP A 143 -2.99 -10.82 -7.11
C ASP A 143 -1.78 -11.64 -6.64
N ILE A 144 -1.97 -12.48 -5.62
CA ILE A 144 -0.92 -13.39 -5.12
C ILE A 144 -0.45 -14.33 -6.22
N SER A 145 -1.38 -14.99 -6.90
CA SER A 145 -1.06 -15.93 -7.98
C SER A 145 -0.41 -15.23 -9.17
N SER A 146 -0.88 -14.03 -9.50
CA SER A 146 -0.32 -13.23 -10.60
C SER A 146 1.10 -12.77 -10.28
N LEU A 147 1.35 -12.24 -9.09
CA LEU A 147 2.69 -11.83 -8.66
C LEU A 147 3.63 -13.04 -8.59
N HIS A 148 3.15 -14.18 -8.07
CA HIS A 148 3.93 -15.41 -8.04
C HIS A 148 4.38 -15.81 -9.45
N SER A 149 3.45 -15.86 -10.43
CA SER A 149 3.79 -16.15 -11.84
C SER A 149 4.81 -15.15 -12.39
N ILE A 150 4.62 -13.84 -12.14
CA ILE A 150 5.58 -12.82 -12.58
C ILE A 150 6.99 -13.11 -12.03
N ILE A 151 7.11 -13.45 -10.73
CA ILE A 151 8.38 -13.69 -10.07
C ILE A 151 9.03 -14.99 -10.57
N THR A 152 8.26 -16.08 -10.72
CA THR A 152 8.80 -17.37 -11.16
C THR A 152 9.17 -17.38 -12.64
N ASP A 153 8.41 -16.68 -13.47
CA ASP A 153 8.56 -16.75 -14.93
C ASP A 153 9.61 -15.77 -15.45
N CYS A 154 9.96 -14.74 -14.68
CA CYS A 154 10.94 -13.74 -15.11
C CYS A 154 12.40 -14.25 -15.11
N GLY A 155 12.69 -15.35 -14.41
CA GLY A 155 14.05 -15.93 -14.31
C GLY A 155 15.09 -15.03 -13.63
N ARG A 156 14.66 -13.94 -12.96
CA ARG A 156 15.55 -12.95 -12.33
C ARG A 156 15.84 -13.24 -10.86
N TYR A 157 15.14 -14.18 -10.26
CA TYR A 157 15.29 -14.55 -8.85
C TYR A 157 15.96 -15.93 -8.76
N PRO A 158 16.95 -16.13 -7.87
CA PRO A 158 17.57 -17.43 -7.68
C PRO A 158 16.53 -18.44 -7.17
N SER A 159 16.57 -19.65 -7.74
CA SER A 159 15.71 -20.80 -7.39
C SER A 159 16.04 -21.37 -6.01
#